data_AF-A0A4Z1KAQ3-F1
#
_entry.id   AF-A0A4Z1KAQ3-F1
#
_cell.length_a   1.000
_cell.length_b   1.000
_cell.length_c   1.000
_cell.angle_alpha   90.00
_cell.angle_beta   90.00
_cell.angle_gamma   90.00
#
_symmetry.space_group_name_H-M   'P 1'
#
loop_
_entity.id
_entity.type
_entity.pdbx_description
1 polymer ?
#
loop_
_entity_poly.entity_id
_entity_poly.type
_entity_poly.pdbx_seq_one_letter_code
_entity_poly.pdbx_strand_id
1 'polypeptide(L)'
;MDNRKMWEAEYHQRQRMRLEHEKKMLEHKEKILESFRHQLENINIYAKRYGDSMSCYIENPDDFWVQLMDVERVKIISGLRELKLKQERHPKELTELVTQVVASFEDLVGVNLGFEERVEKYKRENNTLKARKNNGFHEANT
;
A
#
# COMPACT_ATOMS: atom_id res chain seq x y z
N MET A 1 57.43 4.92 16.75
CA MET A 1 56.26 4.29 16.09
C MET A 1 56.34 4.59 14.60
N ASP A 2 56.04 3.61 13.75
CA ASP A 2 56.17 3.71 12.29
C ASP A 2 54.97 4.44 11.69
N ASN A 3 55.21 5.56 10.98
CA ASN A 3 54.16 6.39 10.38
C ASN A 3 53.25 5.60 9.42
N ARG A 4 53.77 4.53 8.81
CA ARG A 4 53.02 3.67 7.90
C ARG A 4 51.92 2.87 8.62
N LYS A 5 52.23 2.35 9.81
CA LYS A 5 51.26 1.62 10.66
C LYS A 5 50.17 2.53 11.24
N MET A 6 50.51 3.79 11.52
CA MET A 6 49.55 4.79 11.99
C MET A 6 48.53 5.15 10.90
N TRP A 7 48.99 5.35 9.66
CA TRP A 7 48.13 5.65 8.51
C TRP A 7 47.18 4.49 8.17
N GLU A 8 47.66 3.26 8.18
CA GLU A 8 46.83 2.06 7.95
C GLU A 8 45.74 1.90 9.04
N ALA A 9 46.11 2.13 10.31
CA ALA A 9 45.15 2.06 11.42
C ALA A 9 44.05 3.12 11.29
N GLU A 10 44.40 4.37 10.95
CA GLU A 10 43.42 5.43 10.69
C GLU A 10 42.52 5.10 9.50
N TYR A 11 43.10 4.57 8.41
CA TYR A 11 42.33 4.15 7.24
C TYR A 11 41.30 3.08 7.60
N HIS A 12 41.73 2.01 8.30
CA HIS A 12 40.83 0.95 8.75
C HIS A 12 39.76 1.44 9.74
N GLN A 13 40.08 2.40 10.60
CA GLN A 13 39.12 3.00 11.51
C GLN A 13 38.07 3.83 10.75
N ARG A 14 38.49 4.63 9.77
CA ARG A 14 37.56 5.39 8.90
C ARG A 14 36.66 4.46 8.09
N GLN A 15 37.17 3.35 7.58
CA GLN A 15 36.34 2.35 6.88
C GLN A 15 35.31 1.70 7.81
N ARG A 16 35.70 1.35 9.05
CA ARG A 16 34.76 0.81 10.04
C ARG A 16 33.65 1.80 10.40
N MET A 17 33.98 3.09 10.59
CA MET A 17 32.97 4.12 10.85
C MET A 17 32.00 4.32 9.67
N ARG A 18 32.48 4.24 8.42
CA ARG A 18 31.62 4.28 7.24
C ARG A 18 30.63 3.11 7.22
N LEU A 19 31.13 1.89 7.42
CA LEU A 19 30.30 0.69 7.45
C LEU A 19 29.26 0.73 8.58
N GLU A 20 29.64 1.20 9.76
CA GLU A 20 28.70 1.33 10.88
C GLU A 20 27.61 2.39 10.59
N HIS A 21 27.99 3.48 9.94
CA HIS A 21 27.03 4.50 9.51
C HIS A 21 26.06 3.96 8.45
N GLU A 22 26.56 3.27 7.42
CA GLU A 22 25.74 2.63 6.40
C GLU A 22 24.77 1.60 6.99
N LYS A 23 25.25 0.78 7.95
CA LYS A 23 24.41 -0.18 8.66
C LYS A 23 23.27 0.50 9.42
N LYS A 24 23.56 1.58 10.16
CA LYS A 24 22.53 2.35 10.88
C LYS A 24 21.50 2.98 9.95
N MET A 25 21.94 3.49 8.79
CA MET A 25 21.04 4.02 7.77
C MET A 25 20.12 2.93 7.20
N LEU A 26 20.65 1.73 6.96
CA LEU A 26 19.87 0.58 6.48
C LEU A 26 18.82 0.14 7.51
N GLU A 27 19.22 -0.05 8.77
CA GLU A 27 18.31 -0.43 9.86
C GLU A 27 17.19 0.62 10.06
N HIS A 28 17.51 1.90 9.92
CA HIS A 28 16.52 2.96 9.99
C HIS A 28 15.51 2.88 8.84
N LYS A 29 16.00 2.66 7.62
CA LYS A 29 15.16 2.47 6.43
C LYS A 29 14.23 1.26 6.58
N GLU A 30 14.74 0.14 7.07
CA GLU A 30 13.93 -1.07 7.30
C GLU A 30 12.81 -0.82 8.30
N LYS A 31 13.07 -0.09 9.40
CA LYS A 31 12.03 0.27 10.38
C LYS A 31 10.93 1.15 9.78
N ILE A 32 11.29 2.09 8.92
CA ILE A 32 10.32 2.93 8.21
C ILE A 32 9.42 2.07 7.31
N LEU A 33 10.04 1.16 6.55
CA LEU A 33 9.32 0.26 5.63
C LEU A 33 8.42 -0.73 6.38
N GLU A 34 8.86 -1.26 7.52
CA GLU A 34 8.05 -2.16 8.34
C GLU A 34 6.81 -1.46 8.88
N SER A 35 6.97 -0.23 9.41
CA SER A 35 5.83 0.58 9.87
C SER A 35 4.87 0.92 8.73
N PHE A 36 5.38 1.13 7.52
CA PHE A 36 4.56 1.35 6.32
C PHE A 36 3.76 0.08 5.96
N ARG A 37 4.40 -1.10 5.95
CA ARG A 37 3.75 -2.38 5.65
C ARG A 37 2.63 -2.71 6.63
N HIS A 38 2.88 -2.56 7.93
CA HIS A 38 1.86 -2.81 8.95
C HIS A 38 0.60 -1.94 8.75
N GLN A 39 0.81 -0.68 8.36
CA GLN A 39 -0.30 0.21 8.06
C GLN A 39 -1.04 -0.18 6.79
N LEU A 40 -0.32 -0.63 5.76
CA LEU A 40 -0.89 -1.14 4.52
C LEU A 40 -1.76 -2.37 4.76
N GLU A 41 -1.33 -3.29 5.62
CA GLU A 41 -2.10 -4.48 6.00
C GLU A 41 -3.46 -4.10 6.62
N ASN A 42 -3.48 -3.11 7.51
CA ASN A 42 -4.71 -2.62 8.12
C ASN A 42 -5.68 -2.04 7.08
N ILE A 43 -5.17 -1.24 6.15
CA ILE A 43 -5.98 -0.67 5.04
C ILE A 43 -6.53 -1.79 4.16
N ASN A 44 -5.73 -2.82 3.88
CA ASN A 44 -6.13 -3.95 3.06
C ASN A 44 -7.29 -4.75 3.68
N ILE A 45 -7.31 -4.89 5.02
CA ILE A 45 -8.44 -5.53 5.73
C ILE A 45 -9.73 -4.75 5.49
N TYR A 46 -9.70 -3.43 5.60
CA TYR A 46 -10.88 -2.59 5.37
C TYR A 46 -11.32 -2.60 3.91
N ALA A 47 -10.37 -2.57 2.98
CA ALA A 47 -10.64 -2.68 1.54
C ALA A 47 -11.33 -3.99 1.17
N LYS A 48 -10.90 -5.11 1.78
CA LYS A 48 -11.58 -6.39 1.60
C LYS A 48 -13.03 -6.33 2.09
N ARG A 49 -13.26 -5.84 3.32
CA ARG A 49 -14.61 -5.73 3.90
C ARG A 49 -15.53 -4.81 3.09
N TYR A 50 -14.96 -3.73 2.55
CA TYR A 50 -15.65 -2.84 1.62
C TYR A 50 -16.13 -3.59 0.36
N GLY A 51 -15.24 -4.35 -0.28
CA GLY A 51 -15.58 -5.17 -1.44
C GLY A 51 -16.59 -6.29 -1.14
N ASP A 52 -16.47 -6.93 0.02
CA ASP A 52 -17.42 -7.95 0.49
C ASP A 52 -18.82 -7.33 0.66
N SER A 53 -18.91 -6.17 1.31
CA SER A 53 -20.17 -5.43 1.53
C SER A 53 -20.78 -4.93 0.21
N MET A 54 -19.95 -4.47 -0.73
CA MET A 54 -20.39 -4.08 -2.08
C MET A 54 -20.98 -5.27 -2.85
N SER A 55 -20.35 -6.43 -2.72
CA SER A 55 -20.83 -7.67 -3.36
C SER A 55 -22.18 -8.09 -2.74
N CYS A 56 -22.29 -8.07 -1.41
CA CYS A 56 -23.55 -8.36 -0.72
C CYS A 56 -24.67 -7.39 -1.09
N TYR A 57 -24.38 -6.08 -1.19
CA TYR A 57 -25.36 -5.09 -1.62
C TYR A 57 -25.86 -5.34 -3.04
N ILE A 58 -24.98 -5.73 -3.97
CA ILE A 58 -25.37 -6.01 -5.35
C ILE A 58 -26.29 -7.24 -5.44
N GLU A 59 -26.05 -8.25 -4.61
CA GLU A 59 -26.86 -9.47 -4.57
C GLU A 59 -28.19 -9.26 -3.82
N ASN A 60 -28.15 -8.48 -2.74
CA ASN A 60 -29.30 -8.17 -1.90
C ASN A 60 -29.25 -6.70 -1.43
N PRO A 61 -29.90 -5.79 -2.18
CA PRO A 61 -29.87 -4.36 -1.87
C PRO A 61 -30.54 -4.05 -0.53
N ASP A 62 -29.74 -3.73 0.46
CA ASP A 62 -30.16 -3.37 1.81
C ASP A 62 -29.28 -2.23 2.35
N ASP A 63 -29.90 -1.25 3.00
CA ASP A 63 -29.22 -0.07 3.58
C ASP A 63 -28.17 -0.46 4.62
N PHE A 64 -28.32 -1.61 5.27
CA PHE A 64 -27.31 -2.18 6.16
C PHE A 64 -25.94 -2.32 5.48
N TRP A 65 -25.91 -2.82 4.25
CA TRP A 65 -24.65 -2.97 3.50
C TRP A 65 -24.05 -1.64 3.10
N VAL A 66 -24.88 -0.63 2.83
CA VAL A 66 -24.44 0.74 2.55
C VAL A 66 -23.72 1.34 3.75
N GLN A 67 -24.30 1.18 4.94
CA GLN A 67 -23.67 1.64 6.18
C GLN A 67 -22.31 0.97 6.41
N LEU A 68 -22.22 -0.34 6.21
CA LEU A 68 -20.94 -1.07 6.33
C LEU A 68 -19.90 -0.58 5.31
N MET A 69 -20.29 -0.40 4.05
CA MET A 69 -19.41 0.13 3.01
C MET A 69 -18.87 1.51 3.37
N ASP A 70 -19.72 2.41 3.86
CA ASP A 70 -19.30 3.78 4.19
C ASP A 70 -18.37 3.81 5.41
N VAL A 71 -18.62 2.97 6.42
CA VAL A 71 -17.71 2.80 7.56
C VAL A 71 -16.33 2.33 7.11
N GLU A 72 -16.26 1.29 6.27
CA GLU A 72 -14.99 0.76 5.79
C GLU A 72 -14.28 1.75 4.86
N ARG A 73 -15.02 2.46 4.00
CA ARG A 73 -14.50 3.55 3.15
C ARG A 73 -13.84 4.66 3.96
N VAL A 74 -14.47 5.10 5.06
CA VAL A 74 -13.90 6.12 5.95
C VAL A 74 -12.58 5.64 6.56
N LYS A 75 -12.50 4.38 7.00
CA LYS A 75 -11.27 3.80 7.56
C LYS A 75 -10.15 3.72 6.53
N ILE A 76 -10.47 3.32 5.29
CA ILE A 76 -9.50 3.30 4.18
C ILE A 76 -8.97 4.72 3.95
N ILE A 77 -9.86 5.71 3.76
CA ILE A 77 -9.45 7.11 3.50
C ILE A 77 -8.59 7.65 4.65
N SER A 78 -8.95 7.37 5.90
CA SER A 78 -8.14 7.77 7.06
C SER A 78 -6.74 7.15 7.02
N GLY A 79 -6.65 5.83 6.76
CA GLY A 79 -5.36 5.15 6.63
C GLY A 79 -4.50 5.70 5.49
N LEU A 80 -5.10 6.06 4.35
CA LEU A 80 -4.38 6.69 3.24
C LEU A 80 -3.82 8.06 3.61
N ARG A 81 -4.57 8.86 4.38
CA ARG A 81 -4.07 10.16 4.87
C ARG A 81 -2.85 9.98 5.78
N GLU A 82 -2.88 8.99 6.65
CA GLU A 82 -1.73 8.67 7.50
C GLU A 82 -0.52 8.17 6.70
N LEU A 83 -0.72 7.39 5.63
CA LEU A 83 0.36 7.03 4.71
C LEU A 83 0.99 8.25 4.04
N LYS A 84 0.17 9.21 3.58
CA LYS A 84 0.65 10.49 3.02
C LYS A 84 1.45 11.29 4.05
N LEU A 85 1.00 11.36 5.31
CA LEU A 85 1.75 12.02 6.39
C LEU A 85 3.10 11.33 6.66
N LYS A 86 3.17 10.00 6.58
CA LYS A 86 4.44 9.27 6.68
C LYS A 86 5.37 9.56 5.50
N GLN A 87 4.82 9.68 4.29
CA GLN A 87 5.57 10.07 3.10
C GLN A 87 6.23 11.43 3.27
N GLU A 88 5.52 12.42 3.82
CA GLU A 88 6.08 13.75 4.07
C GLU A 88 7.27 13.72 5.04
N ARG A 89 7.25 12.80 6.02
CA ARG A 89 8.35 12.60 6.97
C ARG A 89 9.55 11.86 6.38
N HIS A 90 9.29 10.93 5.44
CA HIS A 90 10.30 10.06 4.84
C HIS A 90 10.16 9.99 3.30
N PRO A 91 10.36 11.11 2.58
CA PRO A 91 10.01 11.20 1.17
C PRO A 91 10.93 10.36 0.28
N LYS A 92 12.21 10.19 0.64
CA LYS A 92 13.17 9.40 -0.16
C LYS A 92 12.83 7.91 -0.16
N GLU A 93 12.31 7.43 0.97
CA GLU A 93 12.03 6.01 1.18
C GLU A 93 10.63 5.62 0.69
N LEU A 94 9.66 6.53 0.75
CA LEU A 94 8.24 6.19 0.63
C LEU A 94 7.50 6.78 -0.57
N THR A 95 8.04 7.79 -1.28
CA THR A 95 7.26 8.53 -2.29
C THR A 95 6.67 7.65 -3.37
N GLU A 96 7.48 6.81 -4.02
CA GLU A 96 7.00 5.96 -5.11
C GLU A 96 5.95 4.93 -4.63
N LEU A 97 6.25 4.25 -3.51
CA LEU A 97 5.37 3.25 -2.92
C LEU A 97 4.02 3.84 -2.47
N VAL A 98 4.06 4.94 -1.70
CA VAL A 98 2.84 5.60 -1.20
C VAL A 98 2.00 6.10 -2.36
N THR A 99 2.61 6.70 -3.38
CA THR A 99 1.88 7.23 -4.55
C THR A 99 1.08 6.13 -5.26
N GLN A 100 1.71 4.99 -5.54
CA GLN A 100 1.04 3.86 -6.21
C GLN A 100 -0.06 3.23 -5.36
N VAL A 101 0.22 3.02 -4.06
CA VAL A 101 -0.74 2.45 -3.11
C VAL A 101 -1.96 3.34 -2.93
N VAL A 102 -1.73 4.64 -2.70
CA VAL A 102 -2.80 5.63 -2.54
C VAL A 102 -3.68 5.64 -3.78
N ALA A 103 -3.10 5.76 -4.97
CA ALA A 103 -3.87 5.81 -6.21
C ALA A 103 -4.75 4.58 -6.37
N SER A 104 -4.22 3.40 -6.04
CA SER A 104 -4.94 2.12 -6.14
C SER A 104 -6.14 2.05 -5.18
N PHE A 105 -5.97 2.47 -3.92
CA PHE A 105 -7.08 2.46 -2.96
C PHE A 105 -8.09 3.58 -3.20
N GLU A 106 -7.65 4.77 -3.61
CA GLU A 106 -8.56 5.88 -3.94
C GLU A 106 -9.46 5.52 -5.11
N ASP A 107 -8.91 4.82 -6.12
CA ASP A 107 -9.68 4.28 -7.24
C ASP A 107 -10.64 3.17 -6.78
N LEU A 108 -10.18 2.22 -5.96
CA LEU A 108 -11.00 1.13 -5.44
C LEU A 108 -12.27 1.64 -4.72
N VAL A 109 -12.12 2.60 -3.82
CA VAL A 109 -13.24 3.10 -3.00
C VAL A 109 -14.00 4.26 -3.65
N GLY A 110 -13.57 4.71 -4.83
CA GLY A 110 -14.14 5.84 -5.55
C GLY A 110 -14.24 7.09 -4.66
N VAL A 111 -13.11 7.65 -4.23
CA VAL A 111 -13.09 8.81 -3.30
C VAL A 111 -13.92 9.99 -3.83
N ASN A 112 -13.98 10.18 -5.15
CA ASN A 112 -14.72 11.27 -5.80
C ASN A 112 -16.05 10.85 -6.43
N LEU A 113 -16.51 9.61 -6.18
CA LEU A 113 -17.70 9.05 -6.80
C LEU A 113 -18.89 9.01 -5.83
N GLY A 114 -20.08 9.24 -6.37
CA GLY A 114 -21.35 8.97 -5.70
C GLY A 114 -21.54 7.47 -5.42
N PHE A 115 -22.51 7.11 -4.59
CA PHE A 115 -22.76 5.72 -4.23
C PHE A 115 -23.09 4.86 -5.45
N GLU A 116 -24.04 5.30 -6.27
CA GLU A 116 -24.48 4.58 -7.47
C GLU A 116 -23.32 4.41 -8.47
N GLU A 117 -22.50 5.44 -8.63
CA GLU A 117 -21.31 5.40 -9.50
C GLU A 117 -20.28 4.38 -9.02
N ARG A 118 -20.07 4.28 -7.70
CA ARG A 118 -19.19 3.26 -7.10
C ARG A 118 -19.71 1.85 -7.36
N VAL A 119 -21.01 1.62 -7.19
CA VAL A 119 -21.66 0.33 -7.45
C VAL A 119 -21.49 -0.07 -8.92
N GLU A 120 -21.76 0.84 -9.85
CA GLU A 120 -21.64 0.57 -11.29
C GLU A 120 -20.19 0.41 -11.75
N LYS A 121 -19.23 1.14 -11.15
CA LYS A 121 -17.79 0.89 -11.34
C LYS A 121 -17.43 -0.54 -10.93
N TYR A 122 -17.84 -0.94 -9.73
CA TYR A 122 -17.52 -2.26 -9.18
C TYR A 122 -18.11 -3.41 -10.03
N LYS A 123 -19.37 -3.29 -10.47
CA LYS A 123 -19.99 -4.27 -11.39
C LYS A 123 -19.19 -4.42 -12.69
N ARG A 124 -18.82 -3.30 -13.32
CA ARG A 124 -18.05 -3.31 -14.57
C ARG A 124 -16.67 -3.95 -14.41
N GLU A 125 -15.96 -3.62 -13.34
CA GLU A 125 -14.65 -4.18 -13.02
C GLU A 125 -14.74 -5.69 -12.75
N ASN A 126 -15.72 -6.13 -11.96
CA ASN A 126 -15.92 -7.55 -11.70
C ASN A 126 -16.29 -8.34 -12.96
N ASN A 127 -17.14 -7.80 -13.82
CA ASN A 127 -17.48 -8.43 -15.09
C ASN A 127 -16.27 -8.53 -16.02
N THR A 128 -15.42 -7.49 -16.03
CA THR A 128 -14.16 -7.49 -16.80
C THR A 128 -13.18 -8.54 -16.27
N LEU A 129 -13.05 -8.67 -14.96
CA LEU A 129 -12.21 -9.69 -14.33
C LEU A 129 -12.71 -11.11 -14.60
N LYS A 130 -14.02 -11.34 -14.52
CA LYS A 130 -14.65 -12.63 -14.88
C LYS A 130 -14.41 -12.97 -16.35
N ALA A 131 -14.59 -12.02 -17.26
CA ALA A 131 -14.35 -12.21 -18.69
C ALA A 131 -12.89 -12.55 -19.00
N ARG A 132 -11.92 -11.85 -18.37
CA ARG A 132 -10.49 -12.16 -18.53
C ARG A 132 -10.13 -13.57 -18.02
N LYS A 133 -10.68 -13.98 -16.88
CA LYS A 133 -10.48 -15.36 -16.37
C LYS A 133 -11.03 -16.39 -17.35
N ASN A 134 -12.24 -16.18 -17.87
CA ASN A 134 -12.86 -17.12 -18.81
C ASN A 134 -12.09 -17.20 -20.15
N ASN A 135 -11.55 -16.08 -20.65
CA ASN A 135 -10.74 -16.07 -21.88
C ASN A 135 -9.34 -16.68 -21.68
N GLY A 136 -8.70 -16.47 -20.52
CA GLY A 136 -7.42 -17.10 -20.19
C GLY A 136 -7.49 -18.62 -19.99
N PHE A 137 -8.67 -19.17 -19.65
CA PHE A 137 -8.91 -20.62 -19.63
C PHE A 137 -9.09 -21.21 -21.03
N HIS A 138 -9.46 -20.42 -22.03
CA HIS A 138 -9.58 -20.89 -23.42
C HIS A 138 -8.21 -20.97 -24.11
N GLU A 139 -7.29 -20.05 -23.82
CA GLU A 139 -5.94 -20.05 -24.40
C GLU A 139 -5.04 -21.18 -23.85
N ALA A 140 -5.37 -21.78 -22.70
CA ALA A 140 -4.60 -22.88 -22.11
C ALA A 140 -5.02 -24.28 -22.58
N ASN A 141 -6.08 -24.40 -23.39
CA ASN A 141 -6.66 -25.67 -23.85
C ASN A 141 -6.80 -25.75 -25.40
N THR A 142 -6.06 -24.93 -26.14
CA THR A 142 -5.95 -25.03 -27.60
C THR A 142 -4.50 -25.26 -27.98
#